data_AF-A0A3N5F5F2-F1
#
_entry.id   AF-A0A3N5F5F2-F1
#
_cell.length_a   1.000
_cell.length_b   1.000
_cell.length_c   1.000
_cell.angle_alpha   90.00
_cell.angle_beta   90.00
_cell.angle_gamma   90.00
#
_symmetry.space_group_name_H-M   'P 1'
#
loop_
_entity.id
_entity.type
_entity.pdbx_description
1 polymer ?
#
loop_
_entity_poly.entity_id
_entity_poly.type
_entity_poly.pdbx_seq_one_letter_code
_entity_poly.pdbx_strand_id
1 'polypeptide(L)'
;MSNCRELYQLMVKGSMAQARWELEMSTNILKSRKRMFILFLMLVPIVIGGIAIAAGDGTGLPNVLGGKNAYMPSHYTNLIFFASIFVGVCAGLITGCIGAGGGFIIAPALMSAGVKGILAVGTDLFHIFAKAIMGSVLHRKLGN
;
A
#
# COMPACT_ATOMS: atom_id res chain seq x y z
N MET A 1 -17.10 5.87 -43.65
CA MET A 1 -17.25 4.95 -42.49
C MET A 1 -15.97 4.15 -42.17
N SER A 2 -14.86 4.24 -42.93
CA SER A 2 -13.62 3.50 -42.63
C SER A 2 -12.83 4.06 -41.44
N ASN A 3 -12.78 5.39 -41.29
CA ASN A 3 -11.96 6.07 -40.27
C ASN A 3 -12.32 5.66 -38.83
N CYS A 4 -13.61 5.45 -38.51
CA CYS A 4 -14.00 5.00 -37.16
C CYS A 4 -13.62 3.54 -36.89
N ARG A 5 -13.67 2.66 -37.91
CA ARG A 5 -13.28 1.25 -37.79
C ARG A 5 -11.76 1.11 -37.66
N GLU A 6 -11.01 1.95 -38.37
CA GLU A 6 -9.56 2.01 -38.30
C GLU A 6 -9.08 2.57 -36.94
N LEU A 7 -9.73 3.62 -36.44
CA LEU A 7 -9.49 4.16 -35.09
C LEU A 7 -9.79 3.11 -34.00
N TYR A 8 -10.90 2.37 -34.12
CA TYR A 8 -11.22 1.26 -33.21
C TYR A 8 -10.12 0.18 -33.23
N GLN A 9 -9.68 -0.23 -34.42
CA GLN A 9 -8.61 -1.22 -34.57
C GLN A 9 -7.29 -0.73 -33.99
N LEU A 10 -6.99 0.57 -34.12
CA LEU A 10 -5.80 1.19 -33.55
C LEU A 10 -5.86 1.22 -32.02
N MET A 11 -7.00 1.55 -31.42
CA MET A 11 -7.20 1.50 -29.96
C MET A 11 -7.10 0.07 -29.41
N VAL A 12 -7.67 -0.92 -30.10
CA VAL A 12 -7.58 -2.33 -29.69
C VAL A 12 -6.15 -2.85 -29.80
N LYS A 13 -5.45 -2.58 -30.90
CA LYS A 13 -4.04 -2.98 -31.06
C LYS A 13 -3.13 -2.25 -30.06
N GLY A 14 -3.38 -0.98 -29.79
CA GLY A 14 -2.64 -0.18 -28.81
C GLY A 14 -2.81 -0.71 -27.38
N SER A 15 -4.04 -1.00 -26.95
CA SER A 15 -4.31 -1.58 -25.63
C SER A 15 -3.69 -2.97 -25.45
N MET A 16 -3.72 -3.82 -26.48
CA MET A 16 -3.04 -5.12 -26.44
C MET A 16 -1.51 -4.99 -26.37
N ALA A 17 -0.93 -4.04 -27.09
CA ALA A 17 0.51 -3.78 -27.04
C ALA A 17 0.94 -3.27 -25.66
N GLN A 18 0.16 -2.37 -25.07
CA GLN A 18 0.38 -1.86 -23.72
C GLN A 18 0.29 -2.98 -22.68
N ALA A 19 -0.75 -3.81 -22.74
CA ALA A 19 -0.90 -4.94 -21.81
C ALA A 19 0.27 -5.93 -21.90
N ARG A 20 0.78 -6.21 -23.12
CA ARG A 20 1.97 -7.06 -23.31
C ARG A 20 3.22 -6.42 -22.74
N TRP A 21 3.43 -5.12 -22.96
CA TRP A 21 4.56 -4.39 -22.42
C TRP A 21 4.54 -4.37 -20.89
N GLU A 22 3.37 -4.17 -20.26
CA GLU A 22 3.24 -4.23 -18.81
C GLU A 22 3.52 -5.63 -18.25
N LEU A 23 3.02 -6.68 -18.89
CA LEU A 23 3.33 -8.07 -18.50
C LEU A 23 4.83 -8.38 -18.62
N GLU A 24 5.47 -7.91 -19.70
CA GLU A 24 6.89 -8.09 -19.89
C GLU A 24 7.70 -7.35 -18.83
N MET A 25 7.39 -6.08 -18.56
CA MET A 25 8.05 -5.27 -17.53
C MET A 25 7.83 -5.84 -16.13
N SER A 26 6.62 -6.30 -15.81
CA SER A 26 6.29 -6.93 -14.53
C SER A 26 7.07 -8.23 -14.31
N THR A 27 7.19 -9.06 -15.35
CA THR A 27 7.92 -10.34 -15.27
C THR A 27 9.45 -10.18 -15.40
N ASN A 28 9.94 -9.02 -15.83
CA ASN A 28 11.36 -8.76 -16.07
C ASN A 28 12.24 -8.84 -14.81
N ILE A 29 11.64 -8.57 -13.65
CA ILE A 29 12.29 -8.67 -12.34
C ILE A 29 12.23 -10.13 -11.84
N LEU A 30 11.07 -10.79 -11.97
CA LEU A 30 10.85 -12.16 -11.49
C LEU A 30 11.63 -13.22 -12.28
N LYS A 31 11.91 -13.00 -13.58
CA LYS A 31 12.61 -13.99 -14.43
C LYS A 31 14.11 -14.11 -14.15
N SER A 32 14.76 -13.11 -13.56
CA SER A 32 16.22 -13.10 -13.35
C SER A 32 16.59 -13.25 -11.89
N ARG A 33 17.24 -14.37 -11.53
CA ARG A 33 17.74 -14.61 -10.15
C ARG A 33 18.66 -13.50 -9.65
N LYS A 34 19.44 -12.86 -10.52
CA LYS A 34 20.34 -11.75 -10.15
C LYS A 34 19.55 -10.49 -9.76
N ARG A 35 18.49 -10.16 -10.51
CA ARG A 35 17.65 -8.98 -10.22
C ARG A 35 16.81 -9.19 -8.98
N MET A 36 16.28 -10.39 -8.79
CA MET A 36 15.57 -10.76 -7.57
C MET A 36 16.49 -10.69 -6.34
N PHE A 37 17.75 -11.12 -6.47
CA PHE A 37 18.73 -11.01 -5.38
C PHE A 37 19.10 -9.56 -5.06
N ILE A 38 19.30 -8.70 -6.09
CA ILE A 38 19.52 -7.26 -5.90
C ILE A 38 18.33 -6.63 -5.15
N LEU A 39 17.11 -6.96 -5.54
CA LEU A 39 15.90 -6.47 -4.88
C LEU A 39 15.86 -6.91 -3.41
N PHE A 40 16.18 -8.19 -3.13
CA PHE A 40 16.26 -8.69 -1.76
C PHE A 40 17.33 -7.96 -0.95
N LEU A 41 18.50 -7.71 -1.55
CA LEU A 41 19.60 -6.98 -0.92
C LEU A 41 19.22 -5.51 -0.63
N MET A 42 18.42 -4.86 -1.48
CA MET A 42 17.89 -3.52 -1.23
C MET A 42 16.82 -3.50 -0.12
N LEU A 43 16.11 -4.61 0.10
CA LEU A 43 15.18 -4.75 1.23
C LEU A 43 15.90 -4.94 2.57
N VAL A 44 17.10 -5.52 2.60
CA VAL A 44 17.88 -5.76 3.82
C VAL A 44 18.04 -4.51 4.69
N PRO A 45 18.52 -3.35 4.21
CA PRO A 45 18.66 -2.15 5.04
C PRO A 45 17.32 -1.59 5.53
N ILE A 46 16.23 -1.77 4.78
CA ILE A 46 14.88 -1.35 5.20
C ILE A 46 14.39 -2.23 6.35
N VAL A 47 14.57 -3.55 6.24
CA VAL A 47 14.14 -4.50 7.26
C VAL A 47 15.01 -4.39 8.51
N ILE A 48 16.34 -4.35 8.37
CA ILE A 48 17.27 -4.19 9.49
C ILE A 48 17.08 -2.83 10.15
N GLY A 49 16.98 -1.75 9.38
CA GLY A 49 16.72 -0.41 9.91
C GLY A 49 15.38 -0.35 10.65
N GLY A 50 14.32 -0.93 10.08
CA GLY A 50 13.01 -1.01 10.72
C GLY A 50 13.04 -1.78 12.04
N ILE A 51 13.69 -2.96 12.07
CA ILE A 51 13.81 -3.78 13.29
C ILE A 51 14.69 -3.09 14.34
N ALA A 52 15.83 -2.51 13.94
CA ALA A 52 16.72 -1.81 14.85
C ALA A 52 16.06 -0.57 15.49
N ILE A 53 15.26 0.16 14.72
CA ILE A 53 14.48 1.29 15.23
C ILE A 53 13.34 0.82 16.16
N ALA A 54 12.71 -0.31 15.86
CA ALA A 54 11.65 -0.89 16.69
C ALA A 54 12.17 -1.57 17.98
N ALA A 55 13.40 -2.07 17.97
CA ALA A 55 14.03 -2.77 19.09
C ALA A 55 14.84 -1.85 20.02
N GLY A 56 15.14 -0.61 19.61
CA GLY A 56 15.70 0.39 20.51
C GLY A 56 14.64 0.96 21.44
N ASP A 57 15.02 1.32 22.67
CA ASP A 57 14.15 1.82 23.76
C ASP A 57 13.50 3.20 23.48
N GLY A 58 13.24 3.57 22.21
CA GLY A 58 12.72 4.87 21.79
C GLY A 58 13.71 6.03 21.94
N THR A 59 14.91 5.77 22.48
CA THR A 59 15.99 6.75 22.73
C THR A 59 16.89 6.97 21.51
N GLY A 60 16.94 6.03 20.58
CA GLY A 60 17.70 6.09 19.32
C GLY A 60 16.88 6.50 18.09
N LEU A 61 15.65 6.99 18.27
CA LEU A 61 14.84 7.49 17.15
C LEU A 61 15.47 8.79 16.61
N PRO A 62 15.76 8.89 15.30
CA PRO A 62 16.28 10.12 14.73
C PRO A 62 15.29 11.28 15.00
N ASN A 63 15.75 12.28 15.78
CA ASN A 63 14.96 13.48 16.15
C ASN A 63 14.49 14.29 14.92
N VAL A 64 15.07 14.03 13.75
CA VAL A 64 14.74 14.63 12.46
C VAL A 64 13.30 14.33 12.01
N LEU A 65 12.69 13.25 12.49
CA LEU A 65 11.32 12.81 12.12
C LEU A 65 10.32 12.88 13.29
N GLY A 66 10.67 13.53 14.40
CA GLY A 66 9.76 13.76 15.55
C GLY A 66 9.85 12.74 16.71
N GLY A 67 10.82 11.80 16.67
CA GLY A 67 11.16 10.92 17.78
C GLY A 67 9.99 10.05 18.29
N LYS A 68 10.02 9.65 19.57
CA LYS A 68 8.94 8.87 20.23
C LYS A 68 7.55 9.50 20.10
N ASN A 69 7.51 10.82 19.94
CA ASN A 69 6.28 11.59 19.76
C ASN A 69 5.75 11.56 18.32
N ALA A 70 6.44 10.98 17.34
CA ALA A 70 5.89 10.78 16.00
C ALA A 70 5.25 9.39 15.88
N TYR A 71 5.91 8.37 16.42
CA TYR A 71 5.56 6.96 16.20
C TYR A 71 4.52 6.38 17.18
N MET A 72 4.21 7.09 18.28
CA MET A 72 3.24 6.62 19.29
C MET A 72 1.98 7.50 19.30
N PRO A 73 0.77 6.93 19.49
CA PRO A 73 -0.44 7.70 19.75
C PRO A 73 -0.23 8.63 20.96
N SER A 74 -0.46 9.94 20.83
CA SER A 74 -0.21 10.92 21.90
C SER A 74 -1.16 10.79 23.09
N HIS A 75 -2.36 10.21 22.90
CA HIS A 75 -3.35 10.06 23.95
C HIS A 75 -4.13 8.74 23.80
N TYR A 76 -3.98 7.83 24.76
CA TYR A 76 -4.83 6.64 24.90
C TYR A 76 -6.02 7.01 25.80
N THR A 77 -7.03 7.64 25.23
CA THR A 77 -8.32 7.83 25.89
C THR A 77 -9.29 6.79 25.34
N ASN A 78 -10.13 6.17 26.18
CA ASN A 78 -11.14 5.18 25.76
C ASN A 78 -11.98 5.66 24.55
N LEU A 79 -12.24 6.96 24.48
CA LEU A 79 -12.98 7.59 23.38
C LEU A 79 -12.27 7.48 22.01
N ILE A 80 -10.95 7.65 21.97
CA ILE A 80 -10.14 7.54 20.73
C ILE A 80 -10.07 6.07 20.29
N PHE A 81 -10.04 5.14 21.24
CA PHE A 81 -10.08 3.70 20.95
C PHE A 81 -11.39 3.30 20.27
N PHE A 82 -12.53 3.67 20.82
CA PHE A 82 -13.83 3.40 20.18
C PHE A 82 -14.03 4.17 18.87
N ALA A 83 -13.56 5.42 18.79
CA ALA A 83 -13.63 6.21 17.56
C ALA A 83 -12.78 5.60 16.42
N SER A 84 -11.57 5.14 16.71
CA SER A 84 -10.69 4.52 15.70
C SER A 84 -11.24 3.19 15.19
N ILE A 85 -11.87 2.38 16.06
CA ILE A 85 -12.61 1.17 15.66
C ILE A 85 -13.78 1.52 14.74
N PHE A 86 -14.58 2.53 15.08
CA PHE A 86 -15.74 2.91 14.27
C PHE A 86 -15.32 3.44 12.89
N VAL A 87 -14.30 4.29 12.86
CA VAL A 87 -13.70 4.79 11.60
C VAL A 87 -13.12 3.64 10.78
N GLY A 88 -12.42 2.70 11.43
CA GLY A 88 -11.87 1.51 10.77
C GLY A 88 -12.94 0.62 10.15
N VAL A 89 -14.07 0.40 10.83
CA VAL A 89 -15.20 -0.38 10.31
C VAL A 89 -15.88 0.34 9.16
N CYS A 90 -16.20 1.62 9.31
CA CYS A 90 -16.86 2.42 8.27
C CYS A 90 -15.98 2.53 7.02
N ALA A 91 -14.70 2.86 7.18
CA ALA A 91 -13.76 2.93 6.06
C ALA A 91 -13.52 1.55 5.45
N GLY A 92 -13.44 0.48 6.27
CA GLY A 92 -13.34 -0.90 5.80
C GLY A 92 -14.51 -1.30 4.91
N LEU A 93 -15.75 -0.99 5.33
CA LEU A 93 -16.97 -1.28 4.58
C LEU A 93 -17.06 -0.47 3.28
N ILE A 94 -16.82 0.84 3.33
CA ILE A 94 -16.87 1.71 2.13
C ILE A 94 -15.86 1.22 1.09
N THR A 95 -14.64 0.91 1.55
CA THR A 95 -13.54 0.51 0.66
C THR A 95 -13.65 -0.95 0.21
N GLY A 96 -14.38 -1.78 0.96
CA GLY A 96 -14.78 -3.13 0.55
C GLY A 96 -15.86 -3.10 -0.54
N CYS A 97 -16.86 -2.22 -0.40
CA CYS A 97 -17.95 -2.09 -1.37
C CYS A 97 -17.55 -1.40 -2.68
N ILE A 98 -16.70 -0.36 -2.61
CA ILE A 98 -16.29 0.40 -3.80
C ILE A 98 -15.16 -0.30 -4.56
N GLY A 99 -14.36 -1.15 -3.90
CA GLY A 99 -13.23 -1.85 -4.53
C GLY A 99 -12.05 -0.94 -4.91
N ALA A 100 -12.17 0.38 -4.75
CA ALA A 100 -11.08 1.32 -4.91
C ALA A 100 -10.20 1.32 -3.64
N GLY A 101 -8.88 1.35 -3.82
CA GLY A 101 -7.89 1.36 -2.74
C GLY A 101 -8.24 2.41 -1.69
N GLY A 102 -8.66 1.94 -0.51
CA GLY A 102 -9.28 2.77 0.52
C GLY A 102 -8.41 3.80 1.19
N GLY A 103 -7.13 3.86 0.83
CA GLY A 103 -6.16 4.63 1.56
C GLY A 103 -6.21 6.13 1.37
N PHE A 104 -6.77 6.56 0.24
CA PHE A 104 -7.14 7.96 0.05
C PHE A 104 -8.18 8.44 1.08
N ILE A 105 -9.00 7.55 1.66
CA ILE A 105 -10.04 7.92 2.65
C ILE A 105 -9.53 7.68 4.07
N ILE A 106 -8.82 6.57 4.31
CA ILE A 106 -8.35 6.18 5.65
C ILE A 106 -7.29 7.14 6.17
N ALA A 107 -6.32 7.54 5.34
CA ALA A 107 -5.24 8.40 5.79
C ALA A 107 -5.72 9.82 6.19
N PRO A 108 -6.56 10.53 5.41
CA PRO A 108 -7.13 11.80 5.84
C PRO A 108 -8.08 11.67 7.02
N ALA A 109 -8.91 10.62 7.07
CA ALA A 109 -9.86 10.43 8.18
C ALA A 109 -9.16 10.20 9.52
N LEU A 110 -8.09 9.38 9.54
CA LEU A 110 -7.28 9.17 10.73
C LEU A 110 -6.53 10.45 11.13
N MET A 111 -6.03 11.20 10.16
CA MET A 111 -5.34 12.48 10.41
C MET A 111 -6.31 13.54 10.99
N SER A 112 -7.55 13.61 10.50
CA SER A 112 -8.61 14.47 11.05
C SER A 112 -9.08 14.02 12.43
N ALA A 113 -9.01 12.73 12.74
CA ALA A 113 -9.30 12.20 14.07
C ALA A 113 -8.17 12.46 15.11
N GLY A 114 -7.11 13.17 14.73
CA GLY A 114 -5.99 13.52 15.61
C GLY A 114 -4.89 12.46 15.69
N VAL A 115 -4.92 11.43 14.83
CA VAL A 115 -3.82 10.48 14.70
C VAL A 115 -2.66 11.14 13.94
N LYS A 116 -1.45 10.95 14.43
CA LYS A 116 -0.24 11.50 13.81
C LYS A 116 -0.07 10.94 12.39
N GLY A 117 0.25 11.82 11.44
CA GLY A 117 0.33 11.49 10.01
C GLY A 117 1.24 10.30 9.70
N ILE A 118 2.38 10.15 10.38
CA ILE A 118 3.31 9.03 10.15
C ILE A 118 2.66 7.67 10.50
N LEU A 119 1.86 7.62 11.57
CA LEU A 119 1.18 6.40 12.00
C LEU A 119 -0.01 6.11 11.09
N ALA A 120 -0.78 7.13 10.74
CA ALA A 120 -1.92 7.02 9.83
C ALA A 120 -1.50 6.48 8.46
N VAL A 121 -0.40 6.99 7.90
CA VAL A 121 0.16 6.53 6.62
C VAL A 121 0.67 5.10 6.72
N GLY A 122 1.33 4.73 7.83
CA GLY A 122 1.79 3.36 8.06
C GLY A 122 0.64 2.34 8.12
N THR A 123 -0.42 2.66 8.88
CA THR A 123 -1.61 1.80 8.97
C THR A 123 -2.33 1.64 7.64
N ASP A 124 -2.35 2.70 6.83
CA ASP A 124 -3.00 2.68 5.53
C ASP A 124 -2.24 1.81 4.50
N LEU A 125 -0.92 1.97 4.43
CA LEU A 125 -0.06 1.15 3.56
C LEU A 125 -0.21 -0.34 3.87
N PHE A 126 -0.25 -0.71 5.16
CA PHE A 126 -0.45 -2.09 5.57
C PHE A 126 -1.82 -2.64 5.12
N HIS A 127 -2.87 -1.82 5.22
CA HIS A 127 -4.21 -2.22 4.80
C HIS A 127 -4.31 -2.45 3.28
N ILE A 128 -3.70 -1.57 2.47
CA ILE A 128 -3.61 -1.75 1.01
C ILE A 128 -2.81 -3.01 0.68
N PHE A 129 -1.68 -3.22 1.34
CA PHE A 129 -0.83 -4.39 1.14
C PHE A 129 -1.56 -5.72 1.42
N ALA A 130 -2.31 -5.80 2.53
CA ALA A 130 -3.11 -6.97 2.87
C ALA A 130 -4.19 -7.28 1.81
N LYS A 131 -4.89 -6.24 1.32
CA LYS A 131 -5.86 -6.39 0.22
C LYS A 131 -5.20 -6.85 -1.08
N ALA A 132 -4.02 -6.34 -1.40
CA ALA A 132 -3.28 -6.73 -2.60
C ALA A 132 -2.87 -8.22 -2.57
N ILE A 133 -2.41 -8.72 -1.42
CA ILE A 133 -2.11 -10.15 -1.24
C ILE A 133 -3.37 -10.98 -1.44
N MET A 134 -4.46 -10.64 -0.75
CA MET A 134 -5.72 -11.37 -0.87
C MET A 134 -6.23 -11.39 -2.32
N GLY A 135 -6.19 -10.25 -3.01
CA GLY A 135 -6.57 -10.13 -4.43
C GLY A 135 -5.69 -10.98 -5.34
N SER A 136 -4.37 -10.99 -5.11
CA SER A 136 -3.42 -11.79 -5.88
C SER A 136 -3.66 -13.30 -5.69
N VAL A 137 -3.92 -13.72 -4.45
CA VAL A 137 -4.25 -15.12 -4.14
C VAL A 137 -5.59 -15.51 -4.75
N LEU A 138 -6.59 -14.62 -4.72
CA LEU A 138 -7.90 -14.86 -5.30
C LEU A 138 -7.85 -14.97 -6.83
N HIS A 139 -7.13 -14.09 -7.52
CA HIS A 139 -6.89 -14.19 -8.96
C HIS A 139 -6.23 -15.54 -9.31
N ARG A 140 -5.17 -15.90 -8.58
CA ARG A 140 -4.49 -17.19 -8.73
C ARG A 140 -5.42 -18.39 -8.51
N LYS A 141 -6.42 -18.29 -7.63
CA LYS A 141 -7.44 -19.35 -7.42
C LYS A 141 -8.51 -19.38 -8.50
N LEU A 142 -8.86 -18.23 -9.08
CA LEU A 142 -9.89 -18.10 -10.12
C LEU A 142 -9.38 -18.40 -11.54
N GLY A 143 -8.07 -18.65 -11.72
CA GLY A 143 -7.50 -19.18 -12.96
C GLY A 143 -7.08 -18.12 -14.00
N ASN A 144 -7.02 -16.84 -13.61
CA ASN A 144 -6.34 -15.76 -14.33
C ASN A 144 -5.03 -15.38 -13.64
#